data_AF-S0FY26-F1
#
_entry.id   AF-S0FY26-F1
#
_cell.length_a   1.000
_cell.length_b   1.000
_cell.length_c   1.000
_cell.angle_alpha   90.00
_cell.angle_beta   90.00
_cell.angle_gamma   90.00
#
_symmetry.space_group_name_H-M   'P 1'
#
loop_
_entity.id
_entity.type
_entity.pdbx_description
1 polymer ?
#
loop_
_entity_poly.entity_id
_entity_poly.type
_entity_poly.pdbx_seq_one_letter_code
_entity_poly.pdbx_strand_id
1 'polypeptide(L)'
;MNTNDIVTALNNISNKLDKPLFDANTLITVLVGLLSITLGWYITYRLSLKQMKKSLVSDLQIKSSQDIIYQIYILKNSLLRTNSNLSDFIFFLQQYKCSFNELGLRNVNRSDSVYSTYESVLNIHIKLVMDKFEEIRLTFQELTNSFNLFWTIFESKQVILNEFVPIYQLLLSKLNEYFISYLKITSIYQVELFSDINLKNQINNVVLENIQEKIRNLESLYYECSSYLGDFSNELQNKYLSHLFNNYVIPKREPKDKRKKVLSLDNYEEFEP
;
A
#
# COMPACT_ATOMS: atom_id res chain seq x y z
N MET A 1 -26.00 -14.97 -87.65
CA MET A 1 -26.51 -13.76 -86.97
C MET A 1 -25.82 -12.57 -87.62
N ASN A 2 -26.56 -11.73 -88.34
CA ASN A 2 -26.00 -10.68 -89.19
C ASN A 2 -25.49 -9.54 -88.29
N THR A 3 -24.31 -8.98 -88.58
CA THR A 3 -23.71 -7.88 -87.78
C THR A 3 -24.63 -6.65 -87.71
N ASN A 4 -25.46 -6.45 -88.74
CA ASN A 4 -26.49 -5.42 -88.76
C ASN A 4 -27.59 -5.64 -87.70
N ASP A 5 -27.94 -6.88 -87.37
CA ASP A 5 -28.97 -7.16 -86.36
C ASP A 5 -28.47 -6.84 -84.95
N ILE A 6 -27.18 -7.05 -84.70
CA ILE A 6 -26.52 -6.74 -83.42
C ILE A 6 -26.38 -5.22 -83.23
N VAL A 7 -26.00 -4.49 -84.28
CA VAL A 7 -25.91 -3.02 -84.25
C VAL A 7 -27.30 -2.39 -84.05
N THR A 8 -28.33 -2.94 -84.68
CA THR A 8 -29.71 -2.44 -84.51
C THR A 8 -30.24 -2.75 -83.10
N ALA A 9 -29.90 -3.91 -82.53
CA ALA A 9 -30.23 -4.26 -81.15
C ALA A 9 -29.51 -3.34 -80.13
N LEU A 10 -28.22 -3.05 -80.35
CA LEU A 10 -27.44 -2.15 -79.49
C LEU A 10 -27.93 -0.71 -79.57
N ASN A 11 -28.30 -0.21 -80.77
CA ASN A 11 -28.90 1.11 -80.93
C ASN A 11 -30.29 1.21 -80.29
N ASN A 12 -31.10 0.15 -80.35
CA ASN A 12 -32.40 0.11 -79.67
C ASN A 12 -32.29 0.04 -78.14
N ILE A 13 -31.20 -0.54 -77.60
CA ILE A 13 -30.90 -0.53 -76.17
C ILE A 13 -30.39 0.84 -75.74
N SER A 14 -29.48 1.45 -76.51
CA SER A 14 -28.97 2.81 -76.27
C SER A 14 -30.09 3.85 -76.27
N ASN A 15 -30.97 3.82 -77.27
CA ASN A 15 -32.09 4.77 -77.39
C ASN A 15 -33.19 4.52 -76.33
N LYS A 16 -33.23 3.33 -75.71
CA LYS A 16 -34.10 3.07 -74.54
C LYS A 16 -33.49 3.53 -73.22
N LEU A 17 -32.20 3.87 -73.21
CA LEU A 17 -31.43 4.37 -72.06
C LEU A 17 -31.26 5.90 -72.07
N ASP A 18 -31.92 6.63 -72.99
CA ASP A 18 -31.86 8.10 -73.12
C ASP A 18 -32.53 8.89 -71.98
N LYS A 19 -33.01 8.23 -70.92
CA LYS A 19 -33.30 8.89 -69.66
C LYS A 19 -32.28 8.41 -68.64
N PRO A 20 -31.45 9.31 -68.07
CA PRO A 20 -30.58 8.90 -66.98
C PRO A 20 -31.47 8.32 -65.89
N LEU A 21 -31.20 7.07 -65.48
CA LEU A 21 -32.00 6.33 -64.50
C LEU A 21 -32.13 7.09 -63.16
N PHE A 22 -31.25 8.07 -62.93
CA PHE A 22 -31.28 9.07 -61.87
C PHE A 22 -30.84 10.43 -62.43
N ASP A 23 -31.56 11.51 -62.11
CA ASP A 23 -31.08 12.89 -62.35
C ASP A 23 -29.73 13.10 -61.62
N ALA A 24 -28.84 13.91 -62.19
CA ALA A 24 -27.52 14.21 -61.61
C ALA A 24 -27.66 14.76 -60.18
N ASN A 25 -28.73 15.51 -59.91
CA ASN A 25 -29.08 15.99 -58.58
C ASN A 25 -29.37 14.84 -57.59
N THR A 26 -30.01 13.77 -58.05
CA THR A 26 -30.31 12.59 -57.23
C THR A 26 -29.03 11.82 -56.90
N LEU A 27 -28.10 11.69 -57.85
CA LEU A 27 -26.78 11.09 -57.62
C LEU A 27 -25.95 11.88 -56.60
N ILE A 28 -25.90 13.21 -56.74
CA ILE A 28 -25.21 14.10 -55.78
C ILE A 28 -25.83 13.95 -54.38
N THR A 29 -27.16 13.91 -54.29
CA THR A 29 -27.87 13.77 -53.01
C THR A 29 -27.54 12.42 -52.34
N VAL A 30 -27.50 11.33 -53.11
CA VAL A 30 -27.11 10.00 -52.59
C VAL A 30 -25.65 10.00 -52.12
N LEU A 31 -24.74 10.61 -52.88
CA LEU A 31 -23.32 10.72 -52.48
C LEU A 31 -23.13 11.55 -51.21
N VAL A 32 -23.81 12.70 -51.09
CA VAL A 32 -23.79 13.53 -49.88
C VAL A 32 -24.41 12.78 -48.70
N GLY A 33 -25.49 12.01 -48.93
CA GLY A 33 -26.09 11.14 -47.92
C GLY A 33 -25.11 10.06 -47.42
N LEU A 34 -24.42 9.36 -48.33
CA LEU A 34 -23.42 8.35 -48.00
C LEU A 34 -22.21 8.94 -47.24
N LEU A 35 -21.74 10.12 -47.66
CA LEU A 35 -20.68 10.84 -46.96
C LEU A 35 -21.12 11.27 -45.55
N SER A 36 -22.35 11.74 -45.40
CA SER A 36 -22.90 12.12 -44.09
C SER A 36 -23.02 10.92 -43.16
N ILE A 37 -23.46 9.76 -43.67
CA ILE A 37 -23.55 8.51 -42.90
C ILE A 37 -22.16 8.02 -42.48
N THR A 38 -21.20 8.00 -43.40
CA THR A 38 -19.83 7.53 -43.09
C THR A 38 -19.13 8.46 -42.10
N LEU A 39 -19.29 9.78 -42.24
CA LEU A 39 -18.77 10.77 -41.28
C LEU A 39 -19.44 10.63 -39.92
N GLY A 40 -20.76 10.48 -39.87
CA GLY A 40 -21.52 10.26 -38.63
C GLY A 40 -21.09 8.98 -37.90
N TRP A 41 -20.87 7.89 -38.65
CA TRP A 41 -20.35 6.64 -38.10
C TRP A 41 -18.93 6.83 -37.55
N TYR A 42 -18.04 7.49 -38.29
CA TYR A 42 -16.68 7.75 -37.84
C TYR A 42 -16.63 8.58 -36.53
N ILE A 43 -17.44 9.64 -36.43
CA ILE A 43 -17.54 10.47 -35.22
C ILE A 43 -18.04 9.63 -34.04
N THR A 44 -19.13 8.88 -34.25
CA THR A 44 -19.72 8.01 -33.22
C THR A 44 -18.72 6.96 -32.74
N TYR A 45 -17.99 6.34 -33.66
CA TYR A 45 -16.93 5.37 -33.35
C TYR A 45 -15.82 5.99 -32.50
N ARG A 46 -15.33 7.19 -32.86
CA ARG A 46 -14.28 7.89 -32.09
C ARG A 46 -14.74 8.27 -30.69
N LEU A 47 -15.98 8.73 -30.55
CA LEU A 47 -16.57 9.06 -29.25
C LEU A 47 -16.75 7.80 -28.38
N SER A 48 -17.28 6.73 -28.96
CA SER A 48 -17.43 5.43 -28.29
C SER A 48 -16.08 4.89 -27.81
N LEU A 49 -15.04 4.91 -28.65
CA LEU A 49 -13.69 4.54 -28.25
C LEU A 49 -13.14 5.39 -27.09
N LYS A 50 -13.39 6.71 -27.11
CA LYS A 50 -12.96 7.61 -26.04
C LYS A 50 -13.68 7.28 -24.72
N GLN A 51 -14.98 6.98 -24.78
CA GLN A 51 -15.78 6.57 -23.62
C GLN A 51 -15.33 5.21 -23.08
N MET A 52 -15.11 4.22 -23.95
CA MET A 52 -14.59 2.90 -23.56
C MET A 52 -13.23 3.00 -22.87
N LYS A 53 -12.30 3.80 -23.42
CA LYS A 53 -11.01 4.07 -22.78
C LYS A 53 -11.16 4.72 -21.41
N LYS A 54 -12.05 5.71 -21.28
CA LYS A 54 -12.32 6.37 -20.00
C LYS A 54 -12.89 5.40 -18.96
N SER A 55 -13.84 4.55 -19.36
CA SER A 55 -14.39 3.50 -18.49
C SER A 55 -13.30 2.53 -18.03
N LEU A 56 -12.49 2.03 -18.96
CA LEU A 56 -11.40 1.10 -18.65
C LEU A 56 -10.41 1.69 -17.65
N VAL A 57 -10.01 2.96 -17.82
CA VAL A 57 -9.11 3.64 -16.89
C VAL A 57 -9.77 3.75 -15.51
N SER A 58 -11.03 4.15 -15.45
CA SER A 58 -11.79 4.25 -14.20
C SER A 58 -11.89 2.90 -13.47
N ASP A 59 -12.21 1.83 -14.19
CA ASP A 59 -12.33 0.47 -13.63
C ASP A 59 -10.99 -0.02 -13.09
N LEU A 60 -9.90 0.26 -13.81
CA LEU A 60 -8.54 -0.04 -13.35
C LEU A 60 -8.16 0.77 -12.11
N GLN A 61 -8.53 2.05 -12.04
CA GLN A 61 -8.30 2.91 -10.86
C GLN A 61 -9.04 2.37 -9.63
N ILE A 62 -10.32 2.02 -9.79
CA ILE A 62 -11.14 1.44 -8.72
C ILE A 62 -10.52 0.15 -8.20
N LYS A 63 -10.22 -0.80 -9.10
CA LYS A 63 -9.63 -2.08 -8.72
C LYS A 63 -8.27 -1.89 -8.05
N SER A 64 -7.40 -1.06 -8.62
CA SER A 64 -6.08 -0.80 -8.07
C SER A 64 -6.15 -0.14 -6.68
N SER A 65 -7.13 0.74 -6.46
CA SER A 65 -7.35 1.39 -5.17
C SER A 65 -7.81 0.38 -4.11
N GLN A 66 -8.72 -0.52 -4.47
CA GLN A 66 -9.16 -1.60 -3.59
C GLN A 66 -7.98 -2.52 -3.20
N ASP A 67 -7.18 -2.92 -4.18
CA ASP A 67 -5.99 -3.75 -3.96
C ASP A 67 -5.01 -3.05 -3.00
N ILE A 68 -4.71 -1.76 -3.21
CA ILE A 68 -3.79 -1.00 -2.35
C ILE A 68 -4.36 -0.79 -0.95
N ILE A 69 -5.65 -0.44 -0.82
CA ILE A 69 -6.30 -0.30 0.50
C ILE A 69 -6.21 -1.61 1.28
N TYR A 70 -6.42 -2.75 0.62
CA TYR A 70 -6.25 -4.05 1.24
C TYR A 70 -4.80 -4.30 1.68
N GLN A 71 -3.80 -3.96 0.86
CA GLN A 71 -2.39 -4.06 1.25
C GLN A 71 -2.03 -3.12 2.42
N ILE A 72 -2.60 -1.91 2.44
CA ILE A 72 -2.45 -0.97 3.56
C ILE A 72 -2.99 -1.61 4.85
N TYR A 73 -4.16 -2.26 4.79
CA TYR A 73 -4.72 -2.95 5.95
C TYR A 73 -3.79 -4.06 6.47
N ILE A 74 -3.25 -4.90 5.57
CA ILE A 74 -2.28 -5.94 5.95
C ILE A 74 -1.05 -5.31 6.60
N LEU A 75 -0.46 -4.30 5.95
CA LEU A 75 0.74 -3.62 6.43
C LEU A 75 0.54 -2.99 7.81
N LYS A 76 -0.61 -2.33 8.04
CA LYS A 76 -0.96 -1.75 9.35
C LYS A 76 -1.06 -2.80 10.44
N ASN A 77 -1.64 -3.97 10.13
CA ASN A 77 -1.75 -5.07 11.10
C ASN A 77 -0.37 -5.66 11.43
N SER A 78 0.49 -5.84 10.44
CA SER A 78 1.87 -6.30 10.65
C SER A 78 2.66 -5.28 11.49
N LEU A 79 2.52 -3.97 11.22
CA LEU A 79 3.12 -2.91 12.04
C LEU A 79 2.66 -2.97 13.49
N LEU A 80 1.34 -3.11 13.72
CA LEU A 80 0.76 -3.21 15.05
C LEU A 80 1.33 -4.40 15.83
N ARG A 81 1.38 -5.58 15.21
CA ARG A 81 1.91 -6.81 15.83
C ARG A 81 3.38 -6.68 16.21
N THR A 82 4.20 -6.13 15.31
CA THR A 82 5.62 -5.89 15.60
C THR A 82 5.78 -4.94 16.78
N ASN A 83 4.98 -3.86 16.83
CA ASN A 83 5.04 -2.89 17.92
C ASN A 83 4.57 -3.49 19.27
N SER A 84 3.48 -4.27 19.29
CA SER A 84 3.03 -4.94 20.51
C SER A 84 4.07 -5.93 21.03
N ASN A 85 4.71 -6.68 20.11
CA ASN A 85 5.73 -7.66 20.48
C ASN A 85 6.98 -7.02 21.10
N LEU A 86 7.35 -5.81 20.67
CA LEU A 86 8.44 -5.05 21.27
C LEU A 86 8.11 -4.56 22.69
N SER A 87 6.88 -4.12 22.92
CA SER A 87 6.42 -3.74 24.27
C SER A 87 6.48 -4.92 25.24
N ASP A 88 5.96 -6.09 24.82
CA ASP A 88 6.01 -7.32 25.61
C ASP A 88 7.46 -7.76 25.90
N PHE A 89 8.36 -7.60 24.93
CA PHE A 89 9.77 -7.94 25.12
C PHE A 89 10.46 -7.10 26.19
N ILE A 90 10.18 -5.79 26.25
CA ILE A 90 10.65 -4.95 27.38
C ILE A 90 10.12 -5.47 28.71
N PHE A 91 8.85 -5.85 28.76
CA PHE A 91 8.26 -6.43 29.96
C PHE A 91 9.02 -7.69 30.41
N PHE A 92 9.30 -8.63 29.49
CA PHE A 92 10.06 -9.84 29.83
C PHE A 92 11.51 -9.56 30.23
N LEU A 93 12.18 -8.58 29.60
CA LEU A 93 13.52 -8.15 30.02
C LEU A 93 13.52 -7.61 31.46
N GLN A 94 12.49 -6.86 31.84
CA GLN A 94 12.33 -6.37 33.21
C GLN A 94 12.09 -7.52 34.19
N GLN A 95 11.24 -8.50 33.83
CA GLN A 95 10.99 -9.69 34.66
C GLN A 95 12.27 -10.51 34.88
N TYR A 96 13.07 -10.71 33.84
CA TYR A 96 14.39 -11.35 33.94
C TYR A 96 15.27 -10.62 34.95
N LYS A 97 15.43 -9.30 34.81
CA LYS A 97 16.27 -8.48 35.70
C LYS A 97 15.79 -8.55 37.15
N CYS A 98 14.48 -8.50 37.39
CA CYS A 98 13.90 -8.61 38.73
C CYS A 98 14.23 -9.97 39.36
N SER A 99 14.01 -11.08 38.65
CA SER A 99 14.32 -12.42 39.16
C SER A 99 15.82 -12.63 39.38
N PHE A 100 16.68 -12.06 38.53
CA PHE A 100 18.12 -12.12 38.73
C PHE A 100 18.55 -11.39 40.01
N ASN A 101 18.03 -10.20 40.26
CA ASN A 101 18.32 -9.44 41.48
C ASN A 101 17.83 -10.17 42.75
N GLU A 102 16.67 -10.82 42.68
CA GLU A 102 16.16 -11.63 43.80
C GLU A 102 17.04 -12.84 44.11
N LEU A 103 17.62 -13.48 43.09
CA LEU A 103 18.63 -14.53 43.25
C LEU A 103 19.90 -14.01 43.94
N GLY A 104 20.44 -12.88 43.45
CA GLY A 104 21.68 -12.29 43.99
C GLY A 104 21.56 -11.83 45.46
N LEU A 105 20.42 -11.25 45.84
CA LEU A 105 20.18 -10.80 47.22
C LEU A 105 19.97 -11.94 48.23
N ARG A 106 19.58 -13.14 47.76
CA ARG A 106 19.19 -14.26 48.63
C ARG A 106 20.21 -15.40 48.67
N ASN A 107 21.28 -15.31 47.90
CA ASN A 107 22.36 -16.30 47.85
C ASN A 107 23.23 -16.34 49.12
N VAL A 108 22.96 -15.48 50.11
CA VAL A 108 23.84 -15.30 51.26
C VAL A 108 23.58 -16.29 52.41
N ASN A 109 22.40 -16.92 52.58
CA ASN A 109 22.12 -17.77 53.77
C ASN A 109 20.87 -18.69 53.70
N ARG A 110 20.55 -19.41 52.60
CA ARG A 110 19.31 -20.24 52.53
C ARG A 110 19.49 -21.68 52.06
N SER A 111 18.55 -22.54 52.49
CA SER A 111 18.43 -23.96 52.16
C SER A 111 18.28 -24.20 50.65
N ASP A 112 18.90 -25.29 50.17
CA ASP A 112 18.96 -25.70 48.76
C ASP A 112 17.61 -25.70 48.01
N SER A 113 16.50 -25.96 48.70
CA SER A 113 15.14 -25.99 48.14
C SER A 113 14.62 -24.62 47.67
N VAL A 114 15.02 -23.54 48.33
CA VAL A 114 14.57 -22.18 47.99
C VAL A 114 15.39 -21.66 46.81
N TYR A 115 16.69 -21.94 46.82
CA TYR A 115 17.59 -21.58 45.73
C TYR A 115 17.18 -22.24 44.40
N SER A 116 16.88 -23.53 44.41
CA SER A 116 16.43 -24.26 43.22
C SER A 116 15.11 -23.72 42.64
N THR A 117 14.21 -23.24 43.50
CA THR A 117 12.96 -22.58 43.07
C THR A 117 13.25 -21.28 42.32
N TYR A 118 14.13 -20.42 42.86
CA TYR A 118 14.48 -19.17 42.19
C TYR A 118 15.27 -19.38 40.89
N GLU A 119 16.15 -20.37 40.86
CA GLU A 119 16.85 -20.75 39.63
C GLU A 119 15.85 -21.22 38.55
N SER A 120 14.83 -21.98 38.94
CA SER A 120 13.76 -22.40 38.02
C SER A 120 12.99 -21.21 37.46
N VAL A 121 12.68 -20.20 38.27
CA VAL A 121 12.01 -18.97 37.84
C VAL A 121 12.87 -18.17 36.87
N LEU A 122 14.17 -18.03 37.16
CA LEU A 122 15.09 -17.35 36.24
C LEU A 122 15.18 -18.07 34.89
N ASN A 123 15.26 -19.40 34.89
CA ASN A 123 15.27 -20.19 33.65
C ASN A 123 13.98 -20.00 32.83
N ILE A 124 12.82 -19.90 33.49
CA ILE A 124 11.54 -19.59 32.81
C ILE A 124 11.62 -18.20 32.16
N HIS A 125 12.11 -17.18 32.86
CA HIS A 125 12.20 -15.83 32.31
C HIS A 125 13.22 -15.72 31.17
N ILE A 126 14.36 -16.42 31.25
CA ILE A 126 15.32 -16.54 30.13
C ILE A 126 14.63 -17.09 28.90
N LYS A 127 13.90 -18.20 29.05
CA LYS A 127 13.17 -18.81 27.94
C LYS A 127 12.15 -17.84 27.35
N LEU A 128 11.36 -17.16 28.20
CA LEU A 128 10.37 -16.18 27.74
C LEU A 128 10.99 -15.02 26.96
N VAL A 129 12.14 -14.50 27.40
CA VAL A 129 12.86 -13.44 26.66
C VAL A 129 13.33 -13.94 25.30
N MET A 130 13.91 -15.14 25.25
CA MET A 130 14.42 -15.74 24.01
C MET A 130 13.29 -16.05 23.03
N ASP A 131 12.23 -16.71 23.50
CA ASP A 131 11.04 -17.02 22.70
C ASP A 131 10.40 -15.72 22.17
N LYS A 132 10.33 -14.67 23.00
CA LYS A 132 9.73 -13.39 22.56
C LYS A 132 10.59 -12.65 21.55
N PHE A 133 11.92 -12.70 21.68
CA PHE A 133 12.80 -12.11 20.67
C PHE A 133 12.67 -12.83 19.32
N GLU A 134 12.49 -14.15 19.33
CA GLU A 134 12.22 -14.91 18.11
C GLU A 134 10.88 -14.51 17.47
N GLU A 135 9.83 -14.32 18.28
CA GLU A 135 8.54 -13.80 17.81
C GLU A 135 8.66 -12.40 17.17
N ILE A 136 9.47 -11.52 17.77
CA ILE A 136 9.79 -10.20 17.21
C ILE A 136 10.46 -10.35 15.83
N ARG A 137 11.44 -11.25 15.70
CA ARG A 137 12.13 -11.52 14.42
C ARG A 137 11.14 -11.98 13.34
N LEU A 138 10.26 -12.92 13.66
CA LEU A 138 9.25 -13.43 12.74
C LEU A 138 8.26 -12.35 12.31
N THR A 139 7.72 -11.59 13.26
CA THR A 139 6.76 -10.50 12.96
C THR A 139 7.39 -9.37 12.16
N PHE A 140 8.68 -9.07 12.36
CA PHE A 140 9.39 -8.12 11.51
C PHE A 140 9.63 -8.64 10.09
N GLN A 141 9.87 -9.94 9.91
CA GLN A 141 9.93 -10.55 8.59
C GLN A 141 8.58 -10.46 7.88
N GLU A 142 7.47 -10.75 8.58
CA GLU A 142 6.10 -10.57 8.05
C GLU A 142 5.84 -9.11 7.65
N LEU A 143 6.26 -8.16 8.48
CA LEU A 143 6.17 -6.73 8.17
C LEU A 143 6.94 -6.37 6.91
N THR A 144 8.18 -6.84 6.77
CA THR A 144 9.02 -6.60 5.59
C THR A 144 8.38 -7.17 4.34
N ASN A 145 7.83 -8.39 4.41
CA ASN A 145 7.11 -9.01 3.30
C ASN A 145 5.85 -8.23 2.91
N SER A 146 5.08 -7.80 3.91
CA SER A 146 3.86 -6.99 3.71
C SER A 146 4.19 -5.66 3.03
N PHE A 147 5.28 -5.02 3.47
CA PHE A 147 5.76 -3.77 2.89
C PHE A 147 6.23 -3.97 1.43
N ASN A 148 7.01 -5.01 1.15
CA ASN A 148 7.46 -5.33 -0.21
C ASN A 148 6.28 -5.59 -1.15
N LEU A 149 5.24 -6.29 -0.67
CA LEU A 149 4.05 -6.54 -1.47
C LEU A 149 3.27 -5.25 -1.76
N PHE A 150 3.08 -4.40 -0.75
CA PHE A 150 2.49 -3.08 -0.90
C PHE A 150 3.28 -2.24 -1.92
N TRP A 151 4.61 -2.20 -1.79
CA TRP A 151 5.54 -1.51 -2.68
C TRP A 151 5.37 -1.98 -4.14
N THR A 152 5.50 -3.29 -4.38
CA THR A 152 5.41 -3.87 -5.72
C THR A 152 4.05 -3.60 -6.37
N ILE A 153 2.96 -3.70 -5.60
CA ILE A 153 1.62 -3.43 -6.13
C ILE A 153 1.50 -1.96 -6.50
N PHE A 154 1.93 -1.03 -5.65
CA PHE A 154 1.85 0.40 -5.97
C PHE A 154 2.65 0.75 -7.22
N GLU A 155 3.91 0.32 -7.32
CA GLU A 155 4.74 0.58 -8.50
C GLU A 155 4.09 0.05 -9.78
N SER A 156 3.51 -1.15 -9.74
CA SER A 156 2.84 -1.74 -10.90
C SER A 156 1.61 -0.94 -11.39
N LYS A 157 1.04 -0.10 -10.52
CA LYS A 157 -0.16 0.72 -10.78
C LYS A 157 0.12 2.20 -10.86
N GLN A 158 1.39 2.62 -10.73
CA GLN A 158 1.78 4.01 -10.59
C GLN A 158 1.30 4.90 -11.75
N VAL A 159 1.31 4.39 -12.99
CA VAL A 159 0.83 5.15 -14.16
C VAL A 159 -0.63 5.57 -14.03
N ILE A 160 -1.44 4.73 -13.37
CA ILE A 160 -2.88 4.91 -13.22
C ILE A 160 -3.21 5.69 -11.93
N LEU A 161 -2.31 5.64 -10.94
CA LEU A 161 -2.43 6.27 -9.63
C LEU A 161 -1.40 7.39 -9.42
N ASN A 162 -0.98 8.04 -10.50
CA ASN A 162 0.18 8.94 -10.51
C ASN A 162 0.05 10.10 -9.50
N GLU A 163 -1.16 10.58 -9.26
CA GLU A 163 -1.42 11.66 -8.30
C GLU A 163 -1.07 11.27 -6.84
N PHE A 164 -0.95 9.98 -6.53
CA PHE A 164 -0.61 9.49 -5.20
C PHE A 164 0.90 9.24 -5.00
N VAL A 165 1.73 9.45 -6.02
CA VAL A 165 3.19 9.26 -5.95
C VAL A 165 3.83 10.08 -4.81
N PRO A 166 3.48 11.36 -4.59
CA PRO A 166 4.06 12.13 -3.48
C PRO A 166 3.73 11.56 -2.09
N ILE A 167 2.47 11.11 -1.90
CA ILE A 167 2.00 10.44 -0.66
C ILE A 167 2.79 9.17 -0.41
N TYR A 168 2.94 8.36 -1.46
CA TYR A 168 3.71 7.13 -1.44
C TYR A 168 5.19 7.36 -1.08
N GLN A 169 5.84 8.36 -1.68
CA GLN A 169 7.24 8.68 -1.41
C GLN A 169 7.47 9.12 0.04
N LEU A 170 6.56 9.91 0.62
CA LEU A 170 6.68 10.30 2.02
C LEU A 170 6.49 9.10 2.95
N LEU A 171 5.48 8.26 2.67
CA LEU A 171 5.23 7.05 3.43
C LEU A 171 6.45 6.11 3.40
N LEU A 172 7.08 5.96 2.23
CA LEU A 172 8.32 5.18 2.08
C LEU A 172 9.43 5.69 3.01
N SER A 173 9.68 7.00 3.01
CA SER A 173 10.69 7.61 3.89
C SER A 173 10.45 7.25 5.35
N LYS A 174 9.20 7.33 5.80
CA LYS A 174 8.83 7.03 7.18
C LYS A 174 8.91 5.55 7.55
N LEU A 175 8.52 4.66 6.64
CA LEU A 175 8.69 3.23 6.86
C LEU A 175 10.17 2.84 6.90
N ASN A 176 11.02 3.48 6.09
CA ASN A 176 12.47 3.28 6.16
C ASN A 176 13.06 3.77 7.49
N GLU A 177 12.65 4.94 7.99
CA GLU A 177 13.01 5.41 9.33
C GLU A 177 12.62 4.39 10.41
N TYR A 178 11.41 3.82 10.31
CA TYR A 178 10.93 2.76 11.20
C TYR A 178 11.82 1.51 11.14
N PHE A 179 12.13 1.00 9.94
CA PHE A 179 12.98 -0.20 9.78
C PHE A 179 14.39 0.01 10.35
N ILE A 180 15.00 1.17 10.09
CA ILE A 180 16.32 1.50 10.63
C ILE A 180 16.27 1.55 12.17
N SER A 181 15.23 2.16 12.73
CA SER A 181 15.06 2.25 14.19
C SER A 181 14.84 0.86 14.81
N TYR A 182 14.09 0.00 14.14
CA TYR A 182 13.89 -1.39 14.55
C TYR A 182 15.21 -2.17 14.57
N LEU A 183 16.03 -2.04 13.51
CA LEU A 183 17.31 -2.75 13.42
C LEU A 183 18.26 -2.38 14.58
N LYS A 184 18.24 -1.13 15.02
CA LYS A 184 18.99 -0.68 16.21
C LYS A 184 18.58 -1.39 17.50
N ILE A 185 17.29 -1.70 17.67
CA ILE A 185 16.80 -2.45 18.84
C ILE A 185 17.31 -3.89 18.76
N THR A 186 17.20 -4.53 17.59
CA THR A 186 17.67 -5.91 17.42
C THR A 186 19.18 -6.04 17.58
N SER A 187 19.96 -5.02 17.16
CA SER A 187 21.41 -5.04 17.34
C SER A 187 21.80 -4.95 18.80
N ILE A 188 21.12 -4.11 19.60
CA ILE A 188 21.37 -4.02 21.05
C ILE A 188 21.12 -5.39 21.69
N TYR A 189 20.01 -6.05 21.34
CA TYR A 189 19.75 -7.38 21.88
C TYR A 189 20.85 -8.38 21.52
N GLN A 190 21.19 -8.48 20.24
CA GLN A 190 22.15 -9.47 19.74
C GLN A 190 23.57 -9.27 20.27
N VAL A 191 24.01 -8.01 20.38
CA VAL A 191 25.40 -7.69 20.73
C VAL A 191 25.58 -7.53 22.24
N GLU A 192 24.61 -6.93 22.93
CA GLU A 192 24.79 -6.51 24.34
C GLU A 192 24.00 -7.39 25.32
N LEU A 193 22.82 -7.91 24.94
CA LEU A 193 21.95 -8.62 25.90
C LEU A 193 22.01 -10.15 25.77
N PHE A 194 22.20 -10.67 24.56
CA PHE A 194 22.05 -12.10 24.29
C PHE A 194 23.01 -12.95 25.12
N SER A 195 24.28 -12.57 25.18
CA SER A 195 25.28 -13.27 25.99
C SER A 195 24.97 -13.21 27.48
N ASP A 196 24.56 -12.04 27.97
CA ASP A 196 24.26 -11.85 29.39
C ASP A 196 23.05 -12.67 29.82
N ILE A 197 21.98 -12.67 29.03
CA ILE A 197 20.79 -13.46 29.31
C ILE A 197 21.12 -14.96 29.27
N ASN A 198 21.84 -15.40 28.24
CA ASN A 198 22.17 -16.82 28.05
C ASN A 198 23.13 -17.36 29.13
N LEU A 199 24.08 -16.54 29.57
CA LEU A 199 25.05 -16.88 30.61
C LEU A 199 24.52 -16.62 32.04
N LYS A 200 23.25 -16.20 32.18
CA LYS A 200 22.65 -15.84 33.48
C LYS A 200 23.43 -14.72 34.19
N ASN A 201 23.73 -13.64 33.50
CA ASN A 201 24.41 -12.47 34.04
C ASN A 201 23.45 -11.31 34.30
N GLN A 202 23.82 -10.41 35.21
CA GLN A 202 23.07 -9.18 35.42
C GLN A 202 23.10 -8.30 34.16
N ILE A 203 21.92 -7.93 33.65
CA ILE A 203 21.84 -6.92 32.58
C ILE A 203 22.19 -5.55 33.15
N ASN A 204 23.08 -4.84 32.44
CA ASN A 204 23.42 -3.46 32.75
C ASN A 204 22.20 -2.52 32.60
N ASN A 205 21.93 -1.72 33.62
CA ASN A 205 20.83 -0.74 33.63
C ASN A 205 20.90 0.23 32.45
N VAL A 206 22.10 0.66 32.07
CA VAL A 206 22.31 1.59 30.95
C VAL A 206 21.82 0.98 29.63
N VAL A 207 22.06 -0.32 29.43
CA VAL A 207 21.62 -1.04 28.21
C VAL A 207 20.10 -1.18 28.20
N LEU A 208 19.49 -1.46 29.35
CA LEU A 208 18.03 -1.54 29.48
C LEU A 208 17.35 -0.17 29.30
N GLU A 209 17.96 0.92 29.77
CA GLU A 209 17.45 2.27 29.53
C GLU A 209 17.56 2.66 28.05
N ASN A 210 18.69 2.32 27.42
CA ASN A 210 18.92 2.55 25.99
C ASN A 210 17.87 1.81 25.13
N ILE A 211 17.61 0.52 25.39
CA ILE A 211 16.64 -0.25 24.59
C ILE A 211 15.20 0.27 24.79
N GLN A 212 14.84 0.70 26.01
CA GLN A 212 13.55 1.35 26.28
C GLN A 212 13.40 2.68 25.55
N GLU A 213 14.44 3.50 25.53
CA GLU A 213 14.44 4.76 24.78
C GLU A 213 14.25 4.50 23.27
N LYS A 214 14.97 3.52 22.70
CA LYS A 214 14.83 3.17 21.28
C LYS A 214 13.44 2.63 20.95
N ILE A 215 12.83 1.85 21.84
CA ILE A 215 11.45 1.37 21.65
C ILE A 215 10.44 2.52 21.71
N ARG A 216 10.56 3.46 22.65
CA ARG A 216 9.69 4.66 22.67
C ARG A 216 9.81 5.50 21.40
N ASN A 217 11.03 5.66 20.88
CA ASN A 217 11.25 6.36 19.61
C ASN A 217 10.61 5.62 18.44
N LEU A 218 10.72 4.28 18.43
CA LEU A 218 10.06 3.45 17.41
C LEU A 218 8.53 3.50 17.52
N GLU A 219 7.95 3.51 18.73
CA GLU A 219 6.51 3.66 18.95
C GLU A 219 6.00 4.98 18.35
N SER A 220 6.76 6.07 18.51
CA SER A 220 6.42 7.35 17.87
C SER A 220 6.38 7.22 16.34
N LEU A 221 7.37 6.54 15.74
CA LEU A 221 7.41 6.27 14.29
C LEU A 221 6.26 5.35 13.85
N TYR A 222 5.89 4.35 14.66
CA TYR A 222 4.74 3.50 14.43
C TYR A 222 3.45 4.31 14.29
N TYR A 223 3.18 5.23 15.24
CA TYR A 223 1.98 6.05 15.19
C TYR A 223 1.97 6.98 13.99
N GLU A 224 3.13 7.53 13.60
CA GLU A 224 3.26 8.34 12.38
C GLU A 224 2.96 7.51 11.13
N CYS A 225 3.61 6.36 10.96
CA CYS A 225 3.38 5.46 9.82
C CYS A 225 1.93 4.98 9.74
N SER A 226 1.35 4.57 10.86
CA SER A 226 -0.05 4.10 10.94
C SER A 226 -1.05 5.20 10.57
N SER A 227 -0.75 6.44 10.97
CA SER A 227 -1.54 7.62 10.58
C SER A 227 -1.42 7.87 9.07
N TYR A 228 -0.21 7.87 8.53
CA TYR A 228 0.03 8.09 7.09
C TYR A 228 -0.59 7.02 6.21
N LEU A 229 -0.54 5.76 6.63
CA LEU A 229 -1.25 4.66 5.97
C LEU A 229 -2.78 4.86 6.00
N GLY A 230 -3.32 5.34 7.12
CA GLY A 230 -4.73 5.69 7.23
C GLY A 230 -5.13 6.83 6.30
N ASP A 231 -4.36 7.91 6.31
CA ASP A 231 -4.57 9.08 5.46
C ASP A 231 -4.51 8.68 3.96
N PHE A 232 -3.52 7.86 3.57
CA PHE A 232 -3.40 7.36 2.19
C PHE A 232 -4.61 6.50 1.77
N SER A 233 -5.07 5.60 2.65
CA SER A 233 -6.28 4.81 2.40
C SER A 233 -7.52 5.70 2.20
N ASN A 234 -7.65 6.76 3.00
CA ASN A 234 -8.77 7.68 2.91
C ASN A 234 -8.74 8.49 1.60
N GLU A 235 -7.56 8.96 1.19
CA GLU A 235 -7.40 9.69 -0.07
C GLU A 235 -7.73 8.81 -1.29
N LEU A 236 -7.28 7.55 -1.30
CA LEU A 236 -7.66 6.58 -2.33
C LEU A 236 -9.17 6.33 -2.37
N GLN A 237 -9.79 6.14 -1.19
CA GLN A 237 -11.23 5.94 -1.10
C GLN A 237 -11.99 7.17 -1.62
N ASN A 238 -11.63 8.36 -1.13
CA ASN A 238 -12.31 9.60 -1.50
C ASN A 238 -12.22 9.87 -2.99
N LYS A 239 -11.04 9.63 -3.59
CA LYS A 239 -10.79 9.88 -5.01
C LYS A 239 -11.51 8.89 -5.91
N TYR A 240 -11.39 7.59 -5.63
CA TYR A 240 -11.80 6.56 -6.59
C TYR A 240 -13.00 5.73 -6.17
N LEU A 241 -13.31 5.65 -4.87
CA LEU A 241 -14.33 4.74 -4.35
C LEU A 241 -15.55 5.45 -3.74
N SER A 242 -15.50 6.77 -3.53
CA SER A 242 -16.59 7.55 -2.92
C SER A 242 -17.95 7.34 -3.60
N HIS A 243 -17.96 7.22 -4.92
CA HIS A 243 -19.16 6.96 -5.71
C HIS A 243 -19.85 5.62 -5.37
N LEU A 244 -19.11 4.62 -4.88
CA LEU A 244 -19.65 3.34 -4.42
C LEU A 244 -20.40 3.48 -3.08
N PHE A 245 -20.22 4.59 -2.37
CA PHE A 245 -20.78 4.85 -1.04
C PHE A 245 -21.71 6.07 -1.08
N ASN A 246 -22.56 6.21 -2.10
CA ASN A 246 -23.44 7.37 -2.28
C ASN A 246 -22.69 8.72 -2.27
N ASN A 247 -21.50 8.74 -2.87
CA ASN A 247 -20.59 9.90 -2.86
C ASN A 247 -20.17 10.35 -1.45
N TYR A 248 -20.14 9.43 -0.48
CA TYR A 248 -19.59 9.71 0.84
C TYR A 248 -18.09 9.98 0.74
N VAL A 249 -17.67 11.10 1.34
CA VAL A 249 -16.27 11.52 1.44
C VAL A 249 -15.86 11.40 2.90
N ILE A 250 -14.83 10.60 3.17
CA ILE A 250 -14.21 10.53 4.49
C ILE A 250 -13.60 11.91 4.78
N PRO A 251 -13.97 12.57 5.90
CA PRO A 251 -13.39 13.84 6.27
C PRO A 251 -11.88 13.69 6.46
N LYS A 252 -11.12 14.64 5.90
CA LYS A 252 -9.67 14.71 6.11
C LYS A 252 -9.40 14.92 7.60
N ARG A 253 -8.38 14.23 8.11
CA ARG A 253 -8.00 14.37 9.51
C ARG A 253 -7.42 15.76 9.72
N GLU A 254 -7.91 16.51 10.69
CA GLU A 254 -7.25 17.76 11.08
C GLU A 254 -6.11 17.45 12.05
N PRO A 255 -4.91 18.04 11.87
CA PRO A 255 -3.84 17.85 12.83
C PRO A 255 -4.21 18.50 14.16
N LYS A 256 -4.36 17.69 15.22
CA LYS A 256 -4.59 18.20 16.60
C LYS A 256 -3.47 19.13 17.09
N ASP A 257 -2.29 19.03 16.49
CA ASP A 257 -1.15 19.92 16.70
C ASP A 257 -0.73 20.46 15.33
N LYS A 258 -0.71 21.78 15.14
CA LYS A 258 -0.35 22.43 13.86
C LYS A 258 1.03 22.03 13.32
N ARG A 259 1.88 21.42 14.16
CA ARG A 259 3.21 20.90 13.78
C ARG A 259 3.18 19.47 13.22
N LYS A 260 2.09 18.72 13.41
CA LYS A 260 1.94 17.36 12.87
C LYS A 260 1.41 17.42 11.44
N LYS A 261 2.09 16.74 10.51
CA LYS A 261 1.68 16.67 9.11
C LYS A 261 0.52 15.67 8.97
N VAL A 262 -0.48 16.05 8.17
CA VAL A 262 -1.52 15.14 7.67
C VAL A 262 -1.25 14.93 6.21
N LEU A 263 -1.29 13.68 5.77
CA LEU A 263 -1.15 13.39 4.36
C LEU A 263 -2.47 13.72 3.64
N SER A 264 -2.42 14.66 2.71
CA SER A 264 -3.53 14.95 1.81
C SER A 264 -3.01 15.48 0.50
N LEU A 265 -3.69 15.15 -0.61
CA LEU A 265 -3.30 15.61 -1.95
C LEU A 265 -3.12 17.14 -2.03
N ASP A 266 -3.96 17.90 -1.34
CA ASP A 266 -3.94 19.38 -1.35
C ASP A 266 -2.69 19.99 -0.67
N ASN A 267 -2.01 19.25 0.22
CA ASN A 267 -0.82 19.74 0.93
C ASN A 267 0.46 19.62 0.08
N TYR A 268 0.35 19.16 -1.17
CA TYR A 268 1.49 18.93 -2.07
C TYR A 268 1.68 20.02 -3.12
N GLU A 269 0.73 20.93 -3.32
CA GLU A 269 0.92 22.10 -4.20
C GLU A 269 1.99 23.07 -3.65
N GLU A 270 2.37 22.96 -2.38
CA GLU A 270 3.46 23.74 -1.77
C GLU A 270 4.85 23.09 -1.90
N PHE A 271 4.97 21.93 -2.54
CA PHE A 271 6.23 21.19 -2.72
C PHE A 271 6.56 20.95 -4.21
N GLU A 272 6.33 21.95 -5.08
CA GLU A 272 7.09 22.03 -6.32
C GLU A 272 8.49 22.64 -6.03
N PRO A 273 9.58 22.07 -6.58
CA PRO A 273 10.92 22.64 -6.46
C PRO A 273 11.06 23.98 -7.17
#